data_AF-A0A517ZEB1-F1
#
_entry.id   AF-A0A517ZEB1-F1
#
_cell.length_a   1.000
_cell.length_b   1.000
_cell.length_c   1.000
_cell.angle_alpha   90.00
_cell.angle_beta   90.00
_cell.angle_gamma   90.00
#
_symmetry.space_group_name_H-M   'P 1'
#
loop_
_entity.id
_entity.type
_entity.pdbx_description
1 polymer ?
#
loop_
_entity_poly.entity_id
_entity_poly.type
_entity_poly.pdbx_seq_one_letter_code
_entity_poly.pdbx_strand_id
1 'polypeptide(L)'
;MSTLRLLSLMAVLAVPVIMTSTESTEAEAGYGYRQYYSSWNYYPSYRYYYRTYYYKPYRRYSGYRYHYCIHYPSRPRYVYYYNPHSRRYWGRFDLQGKDGAHYSLLKKEDQRENLADIPEDAFPAPAAMPQIPEAEDGVQIEMPEGVPEQDLPADNS
;
A
#
# COMPACT_ATOMS: atom_id res chain seq x y z
N MET A 1 33.68 -36.31 -77.68
CA MET A 1 34.00 -35.00 -78.29
C MET A 1 33.35 -33.93 -77.43
N SER A 2 34.04 -32.79 -77.19
CA SER A 2 33.55 -31.60 -76.45
C SER A 2 33.21 -31.84 -74.95
N THR A 3 33.48 -30.99 -73.95
CA THR A 3 33.38 -29.51 -73.78
C THR A 3 31.93 -29.01 -73.90
N LEU A 4 31.39 -28.04 -73.13
CA LEU A 4 31.88 -26.97 -72.22
C LEU A 4 30.83 -26.84 -71.05
N ARG A 5 30.85 -26.00 -69.98
CA ARG A 5 31.67 -24.88 -69.44
C ARG A 5 31.41 -24.76 -67.90
N LEU A 6 32.06 -23.82 -67.21
CA LEU A 6 31.73 -23.36 -65.84
C LEU A 6 30.37 -22.63 -65.77
N LEU A 7 29.72 -22.60 -64.60
CA LEU A 7 29.46 -21.34 -63.86
C LEU A 7 28.92 -21.53 -62.42
N SER A 8 29.31 -20.58 -61.57
CA SER A 8 28.99 -20.36 -60.15
C SER A 8 27.50 -20.12 -59.85
N LEU A 9 27.06 -20.26 -58.59
CA LEU A 9 26.93 -19.13 -57.64
C LEU A 9 26.63 -19.62 -56.19
N MET A 10 26.61 -18.68 -55.23
CA MET A 10 26.31 -18.93 -53.82
C MET A 10 24.85 -19.31 -53.55
N ALA A 11 24.62 -20.17 -52.56
CA ALA A 11 23.38 -20.20 -51.79
C ALA A 11 23.58 -19.39 -50.50
N VAL A 12 22.92 -18.24 -50.38
CA VAL A 12 22.98 -17.40 -49.17
C VAL A 12 22.09 -18.03 -48.08
N LEU A 13 22.68 -18.33 -46.94
CA LEU A 13 21.98 -18.88 -45.78
C LEU A 13 21.24 -17.74 -45.07
N ALA A 14 19.92 -17.63 -45.31
CA ALA A 14 19.09 -16.57 -44.77
C ALA A 14 18.92 -16.73 -43.25
N VAL A 15 19.45 -15.77 -42.49
CA VAL A 15 19.20 -15.68 -41.04
C VAL A 15 17.79 -15.10 -40.83
N PRO A 16 16.89 -15.78 -40.11
CA PRO A 16 15.60 -15.22 -39.78
C PRO A 16 15.78 -14.05 -38.81
N VAL A 17 15.42 -12.84 -39.25
CA VAL A 17 15.31 -11.69 -38.35
C VAL A 17 14.11 -11.94 -37.44
N ILE A 18 14.39 -12.33 -36.19
CA ILE A 18 13.38 -12.39 -35.14
C ILE A 18 12.94 -10.94 -34.88
N MET A 19 11.78 -10.56 -35.41
CA MET A 19 11.12 -9.33 -35.00
C MET A 19 10.62 -9.52 -33.57
N THR A 20 11.45 -9.12 -32.61
CA THR A 20 11.03 -8.96 -31.22
C THR A 20 9.92 -7.93 -31.19
N SER A 21 8.67 -8.39 -31.09
CA SER A 21 7.53 -7.54 -30.79
C SER A 21 7.77 -6.94 -29.42
N THR A 22 8.18 -5.67 -29.38
CA THR A 22 8.16 -4.88 -28.15
C THR A 22 6.71 -4.74 -27.75
N GLU A 23 6.26 -5.57 -26.82
CA GLU A 23 5.02 -5.34 -26.09
C GLU A 23 5.18 -4.01 -25.35
N SER A 24 4.72 -2.94 -25.99
CA SER A 24 4.64 -1.62 -25.40
C SER A 24 3.60 -1.68 -24.29
N THR A 25 4.05 -2.01 -23.08
CA THR A 25 3.23 -1.93 -21.88
C THR A 25 2.69 -0.51 -21.79
N GLU A 26 1.40 -0.33 -22.05
CA GLU A 26 0.77 0.99 -22.01
C GLU A 26 0.87 1.50 -20.57
N ALA A 27 1.79 2.46 -20.36
CA ALA A 27 1.88 3.17 -19.10
C ALA A 27 0.57 3.94 -18.91
N GLU A 28 -0.33 3.42 -18.05
CA GLU A 28 -1.72 3.85 -17.97
C GLU A 28 -1.88 5.23 -17.29
N ALA A 29 -1.45 6.26 -18.02
CA ALA A 29 -1.56 7.66 -17.68
C ALA A 29 -3.02 8.12 -17.72
N GLY A 30 -3.74 7.92 -16.62
CA GLY A 30 -5.13 8.37 -16.48
C GLY A 30 -5.65 8.51 -15.05
N TYR A 31 -5.11 7.73 -14.11
CA TYR A 31 -5.60 7.70 -12.72
C TYR A 31 -4.42 7.75 -11.74
N GLY A 32 -4.24 8.87 -11.05
CA GLY A 32 -3.23 8.99 -9.97
C GLY A 32 -3.42 7.96 -8.86
N TYR A 33 -2.37 7.76 -8.04
CA TYR A 33 -2.19 6.72 -7.02
C TYR A 33 -3.47 6.03 -6.49
N ARG A 34 -3.44 4.69 -6.37
CA ARG A 34 -4.60 3.94 -5.85
C ARG A 34 -4.88 4.27 -4.38
N GLN A 35 -3.82 4.45 -3.62
CA GLN A 35 -3.79 4.84 -2.22
C GLN A 35 -2.48 5.61 -1.95
N TYR A 36 -2.43 6.37 -0.85
CA TYR A 36 -1.20 6.99 -0.34
C TYR A 36 -1.39 7.48 1.11
N TYR A 37 -0.30 7.77 1.82
CA TYR A 37 -0.30 8.41 3.13
C TYR A 37 0.13 9.89 3.01
N SER A 38 -0.42 10.77 3.86
CA SER A 38 0.15 12.11 4.09
C SER A 38 1.38 12.03 5.02
N SER A 39 2.15 13.11 5.12
CA SER A 39 3.11 13.31 6.21
C SER A 39 2.43 13.22 7.59
N TRP A 40 3.19 12.86 8.62
CA TRP A 40 2.77 12.92 10.01
C TRP A 40 2.57 14.36 10.50
N ASN A 41 1.57 14.57 11.36
CA ASN A 41 1.21 15.83 11.98
C ASN A 41 1.00 15.60 13.49
N TYR A 42 1.47 16.50 14.35
CA TYR A 42 1.23 16.42 15.80
C TYR A 42 -0.04 17.18 16.19
N TYR A 43 -0.90 16.58 17.03
CA TYR A 43 -2.11 17.20 17.55
C TYR A 43 -1.97 17.45 19.07
N PRO A 44 -1.55 18.66 19.49
CA PRO A 44 -1.05 18.90 20.84
C PRO A 44 -2.11 18.71 21.93
N SER A 45 -3.36 19.10 21.67
CA SER A 45 -4.46 19.04 22.65
C SER A 45 -4.79 17.63 23.14
N TYR A 46 -4.49 16.60 22.34
CA TYR A 46 -4.70 15.19 22.67
C TYR A 46 -3.40 14.36 22.65
N ARG A 47 -2.24 15.03 22.47
CA ARG A 47 -0.88 14.47 22.56
C ARG A 47 -0.65 13.21 21.72
N TYR A 48 -1.16 13.22 20.48
CA TYR A 48 -0.92 12.16 19.50
C TYR A 48 -0.37 12.72 18.19
N TYR A 49 0.25 11.85 17.40
CA TYR A 49 0.54 12.12 16.00
C TYR A 49 -0.52 11.47 15.12
N TYR A 50 -0.86 12.08 14.00
CA TYR A 50 -1.77 11.51 13.02
C TYR A 50 -1.28 11.76 11.59
N ARG A 51 -1.72 10.91 10.68
CA ARG A 51 -1.66 11.16 9.24
C ARG A 51 -2.90 10.64 8.55
N THR A 52 -3.17 11.18 7.37
CA THR A 52 -4.32 10.77 6.56
C THR A 52 -3.89 9.67 5.60
N TYR A 53 -4.55 8.51 5.67
CA TYR A 53 -4.48 7.46 4.65
C TYR A 53 -5.59 7.72 3.63
N TYR A 54 -5.22 8.04 2.39
CA TYR A 54 -6.12 8.28 1.28
C TYR A 54 -6.21 7.03 0.40
N TYR A 55 -7.42 6.70 -0.06
CA TYR A 55 -7.65 5.53 -0.92
C TYR A 55 -8.81 5.73 -1.90
N LYS A 56 -8.78 4.96 -2.99
CA LYS A 56 -9.91 4.80 -3.91
C LYS A 56 -10.54 3.42 -3.70
N PRO A 57 -11.86 3.32 -3.43
CA PRO A 57 -12.56 2.03 -3.37
C PRO A 57 -12.37 1.19 -4.63
N TYR A 58 -12.41 1.81 -5.81
CA TYR A 58 -12.16 1.17 -7.11
C TYR A 58 -11.35 2.09 -8.04
N ARG A 59 -10.66 1.50 -9.02
CA ARG A 59 -9.65 2.21 -9.86
C ARG A 59 -10.13 3.52 -10.51
N ARG A 60 -11.38 3.55 -10.97
CA ARG A 60 -12.01 4.72 -11.64
C ARG A 60 -12.76 5.67 -10.68
N TYR A 61 -12.57 5.56 -9.36
CA TYR A 61 -13.16 6.49 -8.41
C TYR A 61 -12.53 7.89 -8.56
N SER A 62 -13.36 8.92 -8.67
CA SER A 62 -12.97 10.26 -9.13
C SER A 62 -12.26 11.15 -8.09
N GLY A 63 -12.27 10.74 -6.82
CA GLY A 63 -11.57 11.43 -5.73
C GLY A 63 -10.81 10.45 -4.85
N TYR A 64 -10.80 10.70 -3.54
CA TYR A 64 -10.32 9.78 -2.52
C TYR A 64 -11.31 9.73 -1.35
N ARG A 65 -11.43 8.57 -0.71
CA ARG A 65 -11.88 8.44 0.68
C ARG A 65 -10.66 8.48 1.60
N TYR A 66 -10.87 8.68 2.89
CA TYR A 66 -9.76 8.71 3.83
C TYR A 66 -10.09 8.16 5.22
N HIS A 67 -9.08 7.56 5.84
CA HIS A 67 -9.05 7.20 7.26
C HIS A 67 -7.86 7.90 7.93
N TYR A 68 -7.89 8.07 9.24
CA TYR A 68 -6.73 8.54 10.00
C TYR A 68 -5.93 7.35 10.54
N CYS A 69 -4.61 7.44 10.40
CA CYS A 69 -3.65 6.61 11.12
C CYS A 69 -3.13 7.44 12.29
N ILE A 70 -3.27 6.95 13.52
CA ILE A 70 -3.03 7.69 14.75
C ILE A 70 -2.02 6.94 15.61
N HIS A 71 -0.93 7.61 15.97
CA HIS A 71 0.14 7.08 16.80
C HIS A 71 0.19 7.85 18.14
N TYR A 72 0.08 7.10 19.24
CA TYR A 72 0.13 7.63 20.59
C TYR A 72 1.50 7.34 21.21
N PRO A 73 2.31 8.35 21.59
CA PRO A 73 3.59 8.14 22.29
C PRO A 73 3.45 7.38 23.62
N SER A 74 2.26 7.39 24.23
CA SER A 74 1.92 6.58 25.42
C SER A 74 1.58 5.11 25.11
N ARG A 75 1.51 4.71 23.83
CA ARG A 75 1.28 3.34 23.34
C ARG A 75 2.16 3.07 22.10
N PRO A 76 3.51 3.21 22.20
CA PRO A 76 4.39 3.41 21.05
C PRO A 76 4.56 2.20 20.12
N ARG A 77 4.04 1.02 20.47
CA ARG A 77 4.07 -0.17 19.60
C ARG A 77 3.09 -0.11 18.43
N TYR A 78 2.06 0.74 18.49
CA TYR A 78 0.94 0.66 17.56
C TYR A 78 0.66 1.95 16.78
N VAL A 79 0.13 1.78 15.57
CA VAL A 79 -0.57 2.82 14.79
C VAL A 79 -2.03 2.38 14.64
N TYR A 80 -2.94 3.16 15.21
CA TYR A 80 -4.37 2.86 15.24
C TYR A 80 -5.09 3.47 14.03
N TYR A 81 -5.97 2.70 13.39
CA TYR A 81 -6.70 3.15 12.20
C TYR A 81 -8.13 3.54 12.59
N TYR A 82 -8.52 4.77 12.24
CA TYR A 82 -9.79 5.40 12.59
C TYR A 82 -10.54 5.87 11.34
N ASN A 83 -11.82 5.51 11.23
CA ASN A 83 -12.71 5.96 10.17
C ASN A 83 -13.49 7.19 10.66
N PRO A 84 -13.28 8.39 10.08
CA PRO A 84 -13.95 9.61 10.51
C PRO A 84 -15.42 9.69 10.08
N HIS A 85 -15.84 8.94 9.05
CA HIS A 85 -17.22 8.90 8.58
C HIS A 85 -18.12 8.06 9.50
N SER A 86 -17.61 6.94 10.01
CA SER A 86 -18.33 6.09 10.99
C SER A 86 -18.03 6.45 12.46
N ARG A 87 -17.07 7.37 12.69
CA ARG A 87 -16.49 7.75 13.99
C ARG A 87 -16.04 6.53 14.80
N ARG A 88 -15.21 5.65 14.20
CA ARG A 88 -14.75 4.42 14.86
C ARG A 88 -13.31 4.04 14.54
N TYR A 89 -12.59 3.59 15.56
CA TYR A 89 -11.40 2.76 15.40
C TYR A 89 -11.80 1.38 14.86
N TRP A 90 -11.08 0.91 13.84
CA TRP A 90 -11.38 -0.34 13.14
C TRP A 90 -10.21 -1.32 13.04
N GLY A 91 -9.02 -0.94 13.51
CA GLY A 91 -7.88 -1.83 13.68
C GLY A 91 -6.63 -1.12 14.15
N ARG A 92 -5.53 -1.87 14.23
CA ARG A 92 -4.18 -1.34 14.52
C ARG A 92 -3.11 -2.09 13.74
N PHE A 93 -2.06 -1.36 13.38
CA PHE A 93 -0.81 -1.90 12.85
C PHE A 93 0.23 -1.99 13.98
N ASP A 94 0.90 -3.13 14.07
CA ASP A 94 1.98 -3.45 15.00
C ASP A 94 3.34 -3.17 14.35
N LEU A 95 4.01 -2.15 14.89
CA LEU A 95 5.34 -1.70 14.45
C LEU A 95 6.44 -2.73 14.77
N GLN A 96 6.14 -3.71 15.62
CA GLN A 96 7.01 -4.83 15.98
C GLN A 96 6.52 -6.17 15.41
N GLY A 97 5.51 -6.15 14.52
CA GLY A 97 5.07 -7.30 13.75
C GLY A 97 6.19 -7.89 12.88
N LYS A 98 6.01 -9.14 12.46
CA LYS A 98 7.02 -9.92 11.72
C LYS A 98 6.36 -10.81 10.69
N ASP A 99 7.13 -11.26 9.70
CA ASP A 99 6.72 -12.28 8.73
C ASP A 99 5.42 -11.93 7.97
N GLY A 100 5.19 -10.62 7.76
CA GLY A 100 3.97 -10.06 7.16
C GLY A 100 2.78 -9.90 8.12
N ALA A 101 2.85 -10.46 9.33
CA ALA A 101 1.83 -10.34 10.36
C ALA A 101 1.99 -9.05 11.18
N HIS A 102 1.28 -7.99 10.76
CA HIS A 102 1.31 -6.67 11.39
C HIS A 102 -0.06 -6.12 11.79
N TYR A 103 -1.17 -6.56 11.19
CA TYR A 103 -2.47 -5.88 11.37
C TYR A 103 -3.47 -6.66 12.23
N SER A 104 -3.94 -6.05 13.32
CA SER A 104 -5.06 -6.54 14.13
C SER A 104 -6.34 -5.82 13.68
N LEU A 105 -7.19 -6.49 12.90
CA LEU A 105 -8.49 -5.96 12.44
C LEU A 105 -9.57 -6.17 13.51
N LEU A 106 -10.24 -5.10 13.94
CA LEU A 106 -11.33 -5.19 14.91
C LEU A 106 -12.62 -5.71 14.26
N LYS A 107 -13.29 -6.67 14.91
CA LYS A 107 -14.65 -7.08 14.54
C LYS A 107 -15.60 -5.88 14.68
N LYS A 108 -16.64 -5.82 13.86
CA LYS A 108 -17.53 -4.65 13.73
C LYS A 108 -18.24 -4.29 15.04
N GLU A 109 -18.57 -5.31 15.82
CA GLU A 109 -19.17 -5.25 17.16
C GLU A 109 -18.23 -4.68 18.23
N ASP A 110 -16.91 -4.72 18.02
CA ASP A 110 -15.87 -4.25 18.95
C ASP A 110 -15.36 -2.84 18.61
N GLN A 111 -15.66 -2.34 17.41
CA GLN A 111 -15.29 -0.99 16.97
C GLN A 111 -15.98 0.10 17.80
N ARG A 112 -15.23 1.05 18.35
CA ARG A 112 -15.73 2.17 19.18
C ARG A 112 -15.19 3.51 18.72
N GLU A 113 -15.82 4.59 19.16
CA GLU A 113 -15.35 5.96 18.91
C GLU A 113 -14.08 6.27 19.70
N ASN A 114 -14.04 5.99 21.00
CA ASN A 114 -12.84 6.19 21.80
C ASN A 114 -12.01 4.91 21.85
N LEU A 115 -10.68 5.04 21.68
CA LEU A 115 -9.73 3.94 21.83
C LEU A 115 -9.62 3.41 23.27
N ALA A 116 -10.18 4.13 24.25
CA ALA A 116 -10.29 3.68 25.64
C ALA A 116 -11.46 2.70 25.86
N ASP A 117 -12.47 2.71 24.99
CA ASP A 117 -13.66 1.87 25.10
C ASP A 117 -13.46 0.47 24.47
N ILE A 118 -12.28 0.23 23.88
CA ILE A 118 -11.91 -1.00 23.18
C ILE A 118 -10.93 -1.76 24.08
N PRO A 119 -11.32 -2.94 24.60
CA PRO A 119 -10.44 -3.72 25.47
C PRO A 119 -9.32 -4.38 24.63
N GLU A 120 -8.20 -4.66 25.27
CA GLU A 120 -6.97 -5.11 24.57
C GLU A 120 -7.14 -6.49 23.91
N ASP A 121 -8.02 -7.34 24.45
CA ASP A 121 -8.36 -8.68 23.94
C ASP A 121 -9.32 -8.67 22.74
N ALA A 122 -10.00 -7.54 22.46
CA ALA A 122 -10.79 -7.37 21.25
C ALA A 122 -9.91 -7.19 19.99
N PHE A 123 -8.63 -6.83 20.14
CA PHE A 123 -7.66 -6.83 19.05
C PHE A 123 -7.15 -8.27 18.82
N PRO A 124 -7.48 -8.93 17.69
CA PRO A 124 -7.00 -10.28 17.42
C PRO A 124 -5.47 -10.28 17.18
N ALA A 125 -4.88 -11.48 17.18
CA ALA A 125 -3.49 -11.67 16.77
C ALA A 125 -3.21 -11.00 15.41
N PRO A 126 -2.08 -10.30 15.23
CA PRO A 126 -1.73 -9.64 13.98
C PRO A 126 -1.74 -10.61 12.78
N ALA A 127 -2.20 -10.11 11.63
CA ALA A 127 -2.24 -10.80 10.35
C ALA A 127 -1.70 -9.91 9.23
N ALA A 128 -1.81 -10.35 7.97
CA ALA A 128 -1.50 -9.51 6.81
C ALA A 128 -2.35 -8.23 6.78
N MET A 129 -1.89 -7.21 6.03
CA MET A 129 -2.68 -6.00 5.82
C MET A 129 -4.04 -6.33 5.21
N PRO A 130 -5.14 -5.72 5.69
CA PRO A 130 -6.47 -5.94 5.12
C PRO A 130 -6.56 -5.33 3.71
N GLN A 131 -7.64 -5.66 3.01
CA GLN A 131 -8.00 -5.00 1.75
C GLN A 131 -8.29 -3.52 1.96
N ILE A 132 -8.08 -2.72 0.90
CA ILE A 132 -8.53 -1.32 0.84
C ILE A 132 -10.01 -1.27 1.24
N PRO A 133 -10.44 -0.35 2.13
CA PRO A 133 -11.82 -0.32 2.57
C PRO A 133 -12.75 -0.11 1.38
N GLU A 134 -13.84 -0.89 1.32
CA GLU A 134 -14.83 -0.86 0.22
C GLU A 134 -14.30 -1.32 -1.15
N ALA A 135 -13.11 -1.94 -1.23
CA ALA A 135 -12.56 -2.45 -2.48
C ALA A 135 -13.01 -3.88 -2.80
N GLU A 136 -13.58 -4.06 -4.00
CA GLU A 136 -14.00 -5.38 -4.53
C GLU A 136 -12.88 -6.08 -5.33
N ASP A 137 -11.85 -5.34 -5.75
CA ASP A 137 -10.73 -5.84 -6.56
C ASP A 137 -9.55 -6.41 -5.73
N GLY A 138 -9.78 -6.62 -4.43
CA GLY A 138 -8.88 -7.37 -3.55
C GLY A 138 -7.54 -6.72 -3.20
N VAL A 139 -7.30 -5.49 -3.66
CA VAL A 139 -6.05 -4.74 -3.40
C VAL A 139 -5.88 -4.53 -1.89
N GLN A 140 -4.69 -4.84 -1.37
CA GLN A 140 -4.34 -4.63 0.04
C GLN A 140 -3.97 -3.18 0.36
N ILE A 141 -4.18 -2.79 1.61
CA ILE A 141 -3.65 -1.53 2.15
C ILE A 141 -2.13 -1.62 2.19
N GLU A 142 -1.46 -0.67 1.54
CA GLU A 142 0.01 -0.51 1.63
C GLU A 142 0.43 -0.30 3.09
N MET A 143 1.50 -0.98 3.54
CA MET A 143 1.98 -0.84 4.90
C MET A 143 2.35 0.62 5.21
N PRO A 144 2.06 1.13 6.42
CA PRO A 144 2.39 2.49 6.76
C PRO A 144 3.91 2.67 6.89
N GLU A 145 4.54 3.31 5.89
CA GLU A 145 5.93 3.73 5.97
C GLU A 145 6.15 4.66 7.17
N GLY A 146 7.06 4.32 8.08
CA GLY A 146 7.54 5.22 9.13
C GLY A 146 6.59 5.52 10.30
N VAL A 147 7.20 5.71 11.47
CA VAL A 147 6.59 6.41 12.62
C VAL A 147 7.01 7.89 12.66
N PRO A 148 6.30 8.76 13.40
CA PRO A 148 6.77 10.14 13.60
C PRO A 148 8.21 10.20 14.09
N GLU A 149 8.63 9.29 14.96
CA GLU A 149 9.98 9.20 15.53
C GLU A 149 11.09 8.82 14.50
N GLN A 150 10.70 8.54 13.24
CA GLN A 150 11.61 8.34 12.10
C GLN A 150 11.55 9.50 11.07
N ASP A 151 10.51 10.34 11.12
CA ASP A 151 10.33 11.56 10.31
C ASP A 151 10.68 12.86 11.07
N LEU A 152 10.76 12.79 12.42
CA LEU A 152 11.17 13.90 13.27
C LEU A 152 12.70 14.08 13.21
N PRO A 153 13.20 15.33 13.30
CA PRO A 153 14.63 15.54 13.48
C PRO A 153 15.09 14.85 14.76
N ALA A 154 16.21 14.11 14.68
CA ALA A 154 16.81 13.45 15.83
C ALA A 154 17.02 14.46 16.97
N ASP A 155 16.57 14.11 18.17
CA ASP A 155 16.63 15.02 19.31
C ASP A 155 18.09 15.27 19.71
N ASN A 156 18.48 16.55 19.78
CA ASN A 156 19.85 16.95 20.13
C ASN A 156 19.96 17.01 21.66
N SER A 157 20.00 15.83 22.28
CA SER A 157 20.32 15.61 23.70
C SER A 157 21.81 15.77 24.00
#